data_AF-A0A4Q3SJN1-F1
#
_entry.id   AF-A0A4Q3SJN1-F1
#
_cell.length_a   1.000
_cell.length_b   1.000
_cell.length_c   1.000
_cell.angle_alpha   90.00
_cell.angle_beta   90.00
_cell.angle_gamma   90.00
#
_symmetry.space_group_name_H-M   'P 1'
#
loop_
_entity.id
_entity.type
_entity.pdbx_description
1 polymer ?
#
loop_
_entity_poly.entity_id
_entity_poly.type
_entity_poly.pdbx_seq_one_letter_code
_entity_poly.pdbx_strand_id
1 'polypeptide(L)'
;AWAITIHKSQGLTFEKAIIDAGHAFAPGQVYVALSRCTSLDGVVLHSKVHPGAVRTDPKVIEFSALEADESKLANNLQSEQNFQGLNTIHKYFDCSKVVESIQFHLKATKTRKHAEKGSSLSLAEDLFKESVSMQTVADKFSKQLIGLVREFRESGHSGQLRDRINSAAAYFRNTIEQSCISKLIVQKELLTQKKKLQRYVAELELLEAMFKKKVSQLEHACTIIESLGKENILEA
;
A
#
# COMPACT_ATOMS: atom_id res chain seq x y z
N ALA A 1 37.81 21.75 15.43
CA ALA A 1 39.15 21.36 14.94
C ALA A 1 39.50 22.27 13.77
N TRP A 2 40.70 22.86 13.72
CA TRP A 2 41.11 23.82 12.68
C TRP A 2 41.69 23.16 11.42
N ALA A 3 42.16 21.91 11.54
CA ALA A 3 42.59 21.07 10.44
C ALA A 3 41.93 19.69 10.55
N ILE A 4 41.57 19.11 9.41
CA ILE A 4 40.94 17.79 9.31
C ILE A 4 41.53 17.07 8.10
N THR A 5 41.68 15.74 8.19
CA THR A 5 42.10 14.96 7.04
C THR A 5 41.00 14.91 6.00
N ILE A 6 41.36 14.81 4.72
CA ILE A 6 40.39 14.72 3.61
C ILE A 6 39.37 13.60 3.86
N HIS A 7 39.82 12.43 4.33
CA HIS A 7 38.94 11.31 4.67
C HIS A 7 37.92 11.66 5.77
N LYS A 8 38.35 12.37 6.82
CA LYS A 8 37.45 12.82 7.89
C LYS A 8 36.56 13.99 7.48
N SER A 9 36.84 14.65 6.35
CA SER A 9 36.02 15.72 5.80
C SER A 9 34.85 15.23 4.94
N GLN A 10 34.83 13.93 4.57
CA GLN A 10 33.78 13.37 3.72
C GLN A 10 32.39 13.56 4.34
N GLY A 11 31.47 14.16 3.57
CA GLY A 11 30.12 14.50 4.03
C GLY A 11 30.00 15.85 4.73
N LEU A 12 31.11 16.57 4.97
CA LEU A 12 31.10 17.93 5.51
C LEU A 12 31.02 18.97 4.38
N THR A 13 30.55 20.16 4.71
CA THR A 13 30.46 21.32 3.83
C THR A 13 31.15 22.52 4.48
N PHE A 14 32.00 23.21 3.73
CA PHE A 14 32.74 24.38 4.17
C PHE A 14 32.51 25.57 3.23
N GLU A 15 32.44 26.77 3.79
CA GLU A 15 32.40 27.99 2.99
C GLU A 15 33.78 28.35 2.44
N LYS A 16 34.82 28.14 3.25
CA LYS A 16 36.22 28.39 2.88
C LYS A 16 37.12 27.30 3.44
N ALA A 17 38.02 26.79 2.62
CA ALA A 17 39.02 25.84 3.05
C ALA A 17 40.36 26.04 2.33
N ILE A 18 41.44 25.92 3.09
CA ILE A 18 42.77 25.73 2.53
C ILE A 18 42.99 24.22 2.38
N ILE A 19 43.21 23.76 1.16
CA ILE A 19 43.29 22.34 0.80
C ILE A 19 44.72 22.00 0.40
N ASP A 20 45.32 21.06 1.11
CA ASP A 20 46.56 20.40 0.71
C ASP A 20 46.24 19.00 0.17
N ALA A 21 46.29 18.85 -1.15
CA ALA A 21 45.97 17.62 -1.87
C ALA A 21 47.08 17.19 -2.84
N GLY A 22 48.26 17.82 -2.78
CA GLY A 22 49.39 17.52 -3.67
C GLY A 22 49.95 16.12 -3.47
N HIS A 23 49.79 15.56 -2.26
CA HIS A 23 50.17 14.19 -1.90
C HIS A 23 48.97 13.22 -1.86
N ALA A 24 47.84 13.54 -2.51
CA ALA A 24 46.72 12.62 -2.61
C ALA A 24 47.15 11.33 -3.34
N PHE A 25 46.91 10.19 -2.71
CA PHE A 25 47.37 8.88 -3.18
C PHE A 25 46.22 7.93 -3.51
N ALA A 26 45.02 8.20 -2.97
CA ALA A 26 43.84 7.38 -3.20
C ALA A 26 42.96 7.95 -4.34
N PRO A 27 42.34 7.09 -5.18
CA PRO A 27 41.34 7.52 -6.15
C PRO A 27 40.21 8.31 -5.49
N GLY A 28 39.75 9.39 -6.15
CA GLY A 28 38.68 10.26 -5.63
C GLY A 28 39.06 11.18 -4.47
N GLN A 29 40.23 11.03 -3.84
CA GLN A 29 40.63 11.83 -2.66
C GLN A 29 40.71 13.33 -2.96
N VAL A 30 41.26 13.72 -4.12
CA VAL A 30 41.28 15.13 -4.56
C VAL A 30 39.86 15.65 -4.78
N TYR A 31 38.98 14.85 -5.40
CA TYR A 31 37.59 15.22 -5.62
C TYR A 31 36.83 15.42 -4.29
N VAL A 32 37.04 14.53 -3.31
CA VAL A 32 36.44 14.67 -1.97
C VAL A 32 36.87 15.99 -1.35
N ALA A 33 38.16 16.33 -1.40
CA ALA A 33 38.68 17.57 -0.83
C ALA A 33 38.05 18.82 -1.47
N LEU A 34 38.01 18.87 -2.81
CA LEU A 34 37.48 20.02 -3.55
C LEU A 34 35.96 20.16 -3.38
N SER A 35 35.22 19.04 -3.39
CA SER A 35 33.76 19.03 -3.26
C SER A 35 33.23 19.40 -1.86
N ARG A 36 34.10 19.63 -0.88
CA ARG A 36 33.66 20.11 0.44
C ARG A 36 33.36 21.61 0.42
N CYS A 37 33.93 22.37 -0.50
CA CYS A 37 33.71 23.81 -0.59
C CYS A 37 32.46 24.13 -1.41
N THR A 38 31.68 25.11 -0.96
CA THR A 38 30.44 25.53 -1.64
C THR A 38 30.69 26.35 -2.91
N SER A 39 31.86 26.99 -3.02
CA SER A 39 32.25 27.78 -4.19
C SER A 39 33.75 27.67 -4.47
N LEU A 40 34.14 27.98 -5.70
CA LEU A 40 35.54 28.02 -6.10
C LEU A 40 36.33 29.11 -5.38
N ASP A 41 35.72 30.28 -5.13
CA ASP A 41 36.32 31.39 -4.38
C ASP A 41 36.64 31.02 -2.93
N GLY A 42 35.95 30.01 -2.39
CA GLY A 42 36.22 29.44 -1.07
C GLY A 42 37.40 28.48 -1.03
N VAL A 43 37.96 28.08 -2.18
CA VAL A 43 39.04 27.10 -2.26
C VAL A 43 40.39 27.80 -2.38
N VAL A 44 41.31 27.49 -1.46
CA VAL A 44 42.73 27.85 -1.59
C VAL A 44 43.56 26.57 -1.63
N LEU A 45 44.28 26.32 -2.72
CA LEU A 45 45.18 25.18 -2.82
C LEU A 45 46.55 25.52 -2.20
N HIS A 46 46.93 24.82 -1.14
CA HIS A 46 48.24 24.98 -0.50
C HIS A 46 49.36 24.38 -1.37
N SER A 47 49.06 23.30 -2.09
CA SER A 47 49.99 22.51 -2.90
C SER A 47 49.48 22.37 -4.33
N LYS A 48 50.37 22.24 -5.32
CA LYS A 48 49.98 21.93 -6.70
C LYS A 48 49.38 20.52 -6.79
N VAL A 49 48.16 20.42 -7.33
CA VAL A 49 47.53 19.13 -7.65
C VAL A 49 48.04 18.67 -9.01
N HIS A 50 48.69 17.50 -9.04
CA HIS A 50 49.15 16.90 -10.29
C HIS A 50 47.99 16.20 -11.03
N PRO A 51 47.92 16.25 -12.37
CA PRO A 51 46.86 15.59 -13.13
C PRO A 51 46.73 14.09 -12.81
N GLY A 52 47.83 13.40 -12.57
CA GLY A 52 47.83 11.98 -12.19
C GLY A 52 47.25 11.66 -10.81
N ALA A 53 47.04 12.66 -9.94
CA ALA A 53 46.38 12.52 -8.64
C ALA A 53 44.84 12.61 -8.77
N VAL A 54 44.33 13.14 -9.88
CA VAL A 54 42.90 13.18 -10.20
C VAL A 54 42.57 11.91 -10.98
N ARG A 55 42.26 10.84 -10.25
CA ARG A 55 41.88 9.55 -10.83
C ARG A 55 40.64 8.98 -10.14
N THR A 56 39.83 8.27 -10.90
CA THR A 56 38.67 7.51 -10.43
C THR A 56 38.98 6.03 -10.58
N ASP A 57 38.52 5.22 -9.63
CA ASP A 57 38.65 3.76 -9.72
C ASP A 57 37.83 3.24 -10.93
N PRO A 58 38.41 2.47 -11.85
CA PRO A 58 37.68 1.90 -12.99
C PRO A 58 36.42 1.13 -12.60
N LYS A 59 36.41 0.45 -11.44
CA LYS A 59 35.21 -0.26 -10.95
C LYS A 59 34.05 0.67 -10.63
N VAL A 60 34.35 1.89 -10.19
CA VAL A 60 33.32 2.92 -9.92
C VAL A 60 32.74 3.42 -11.25
N ILE A 61 33.58 3.58 -12.27
CA ILE A 61 33.13 3.97 -13.61
C ILE A 61 32.22 2.89 -14.20
N GLU A 62 32.65 1.62 -14.13
CA GLU A 62 31.85 0.48 -14.57
C GLU A 62 30.52 0.39 -13.82
N PHE A 63 30.53 0.57 -12.50
CA PHE A 63 29.32 0.56 -11.68
C PHE A 63 28.37 1.73 -12.00
N SER A 64 28.87 2.96 -12.11
CA SER A 64 28.05 4.13 -12.47
C SER A 64 27.45 3.98 -13.87
N ALA A 65 28.12 3.29 -14.79
CA ALA A 65 27.55 2.97 -16.10
C ALA A 65 26.38 1.97 -16.05
N LEU A 66 26.23 1.21 -14.95
CA LEU A 66 25.11 0.31 -14.70
C LEU A 66 23.91 1.01 -14.03
N GLU A 67 24.05 2.26 -13.60
CA GLU A 67 22.94 2.98 -12.96
C GLU A 67 21.74 3.07 -13.90
N ALA A 68 20.57 2.72 -13.37
CA ALA A 68 19.33 2.81 -14.12
C ALA A 68 18.99 4.28 -14.35
N ASP A 69 18.68 4.62 -15.60
CA ASP A 69 18.19 5.94 -15.96
C ASP A 69 16.96 6.34 -15.10
N GLU A 70 16.88 7.60 -14.69
CA GLU A 70 15.81 8.09 -13.82
C GLU A 70 14.41 7.87 -14.44
N SER A 71 14.30 7.91 -15.77
CA SER A 71 13.05 7.58 -16.47
C SER A 71 12.65 6.11 -16.32
N LYS A 72 13.61 5.18 -16.22
CA LYS A 72 13.33 3.76 -15.96
C LYS A 72 12.81 3.56 -14.55
N LEU A 73 13.33 4.32 -13.57
CA LEU A 73 12.84 4.26 -12.20
C LEU A 73 11.39 4.75 -12.09
N ALA A 74 11.06 5.87 -12.74
CA ALA A 74 9.70 6.40 -12.78
C ALA A 74 8.71 5.40 -13.44
N ASN A 75 9.10 4.82 -14.58
CA ASN A 75 8.28 3.80 -15.26
C ASN A 75 8.08 2.53 -14.41
N ASN A 76 9.13 2.05 -13.76
CA ASN A 76 9.04 0.91 -12.86
C ASN A 76 8.10 1.22 -11.68
N LEU A 77 8.24 2.39 -11.06
CA LEU A 77 7.38 2.83 -9.96
C LEU A 77 5.91 2.83 -10.38
N GLN A 78 5.60 3.44 -11.51
CA GLN A 78 4.23 3.48 -12.05
C GLN A 78 3.67 2.07 -12.30
N SER A 79 4.47 1.18 -12.91
CA SER A 79 4.03 -0.20 -13.17
C SER A 79 3.78 -0.99 -11.88
N GLU A 80 4.62 -0.80 -10.86
CA GLU A 80 4.49 -1.47 -9.57
C GLU A 80 3.32 -0.90 -8.75
N GLN A 81 3.08 0.41 -8.81
CA GLN A 81 1.90 1.04 -8.23
C GLN A 81 0.61 0.47 -8.84
N ASN A 82 0.57 0.34 -10.17
CA ASN A 82 -0.55 -0.26 -10.87
C ASN A 82 -0.79 -1.71 -10.43
N PHE A 83 0.28 -2.51 -10.37
CA PHE A 83 0.20 -3.90 -9.91
C PHE A 83 -0.28 -4.00 -8.46
N GLN A 84 0.27 -3.18 -7.57
CA GLN A 84 -0.08 -3.17 -6.16
C GLN A 84 -1.53 -2.70 -5.92
N GLY A 85 -1.99 -1.70 -6.67
CA GLY A 85 -3.38 -1.23 -6.65
C GLY A 85 -4.36 -2.35 -7.02
N LEU A 86 -4.08 -3.06 -8.12
CA LEU A 86 -4.92 -4.18 -8.59
C LEU A 86 -4.93 -5.37 -7.62
N ASN A 87 -3.77 -5.71 -7.05
CA ASN A 87 -3.69 -6.75 -6.01
C ASN A 87 -4.49 -6.37 -4.76
N THR A 88 -4.49 -5.08 -4.41
CA THR A 88 -5.24 -4.56 -3.27
C THR A 88 -6.74 -4.64 -3.53
N ILE A 89 -7.20 -4.24 -4.72
CA ILE A 89 -8.60 -4.40 -5.16
C ILE A 89 -9.02 -5.86 -5.05
N HIS A 90 -8.24 -6.80 -5.60
CA HIS A 90 -8.56 -8.22 -5.50
C HIS A 90 -8.74 -8.69 -4.05
N LYS A 91 -7.83 -8.29 -3.14
CA LYS A 91 -7.92 -8.61 -1.71
C LYS A 91 -9.16 -8.00 -1.04
N TYR A 92 -9.58 -6.81 -1.47
CA TYR A 92 -10.76 -6.14 -0.91
C TYR A 92 -12.08 -6.79 -1.32
N PHE A 93 -12.14 -7.56 -2.41
CA PHE A 93 -13.34 -8.33 -2.76
C PHE A 93 -13.38 -9.72 -2.12
N ASP A 94 -12.24 -10.29 -1.72
CA ASP A 94 -12.20 -11.60 -1.03
C ASP A 94 -12.94 -11.58 0.32
N CYS A 95 -13.97 -12.42 0.47
CA CYS A 95 -14.82 -12.49 1.66
C CYS A 95 -14.49 -13.71 2.55
N SER A 96 -13.42 -14.45 2.27
CA SER A 96 -13.11 -15.74 2.91
C SER A 96 -13.02 -15.60 4.44
N LYS A 97 -12.32 -14.56 4.91
CA LYS A 97 -12.21 -14.26 6.35
C LYS A 97 -13.54 -13.85 7.00
N VAL A 98 -14.44 -13.21 6.24
CA VAL A 98 -15.79 -12.87 6.72
C VAL A 98 -16.59 -14.16 6.89
N VAL A 99 -16.55 -15.06 5.91
CA VAL A 99 -17.21 -16.37 5.98
C VAL A 99 -16.72 -17.17 7.18
N GLU A 100 -15.40 -17.26 7.38
CA GLU A 100 -14.80 -17.96 8.53
C GLU A 100 -15.27 -17.39 9.87
N SER A 101 -15.27 -16.06 10.00
CA SER A 101 -15.68 -15.37 11.23
C SER A 101 -17.17 -15.61 11.54
N ILE A 102 -18.03 -15.53 10.52
CA ILE A 102 -19.46 -15.79 10.67
C ILE A 102 -19.73 -17.29 10.93
N GLN A 103 -18.97 -18.19 10.32
CA GLN A 103 -19.06 -19.62 10.60
C GLN A 103 -18.71 -19.94 12.06
N PHE A 104 -17.67 -19.30 12.59
CA PHE A 104 -17.31 -19.42 14.00
C PHE A 104 -18.42 -18.90 14.91
N HIS A 105 -18.97 -17.73 14.59
CA HIS A 105 -20.12 -17.16 15.31
C HIS A 105 -21.33 -18.10 15.29
N LEU A 106 -21.72 -18.63 14.13
CA LEU A 106 -22.82 -19.57 13.99
C LEU A 106 -22.62 -20.82 14.86
N LYS A 107 -21.41 -21.38 14.88
CA LYS A 107 -21.07 -22.52 15.75
C LYS A 107 -21.23 -22.17 17.23
N ALA A 108 -20.75 -21.00 17.65
CA ALA A 108 -20.89 -20.53 19.03
C ALA A 108 -22.36 -20.27 19.41
N THR A 109 -23.16 -19.71 18.50
CA THR A 109 -24.57 -19.41 18.75
C THR A 109 -25.43 -20.66 18.93
N LYS A 110 -25.10 -21.77 18.23
CA LYS A 110 -25.80 -23.06 18.40
C LYS A 110 -25.74 -23.61 19.84
N THR A 111 -24.61 -23.41 20.53
CA THR A 111 -24.40 -23.95 21.89
C THR A 111 -24.85 -22.99 23.00
N ARG A 112 -25.02 -21.69 22.70
CA ARG A 112 -25.49 -20.69 23.67
C ARG A 112 -26.89 -21.00 24.19
N LYS A 113 -27.11 -20.61 25.45
CA LYS A 113 -28.39 -20.73 26.16
C LYS A 113 -28.79 -19.37 26.73
N HIS A 114 -29.84 -18.78 26.18
CA HIS A 114 -30.49 -17.57 26.68
C HIS A 114 -31.91 -17.45 26.10
N ALA A 115 -32.70 -16.51 26.62
CA ALA A 115 -34.10 -16.31 26.22
C ALA A 115 -34.27 -16.05 24.71
N GLU A 116 -33.37 -15.27 24.12
CA GLU A 116 -33.41 -14.88 22.69
C GLU A 116 -32.64 -15.83 21.75
N LYS A 117 -32.50 -17.12 22.11
CA LYS A 117 -31.70 -18.05 21.32
C LYS A 117 -32.21 -18.21 19.88
N GLY A 118 -33.54 -18.27 19.71
CA GLY A 118 -34.17 -18.46 18.40
C GLY A 118 -33.83 -17.34 17.40
N SER A 119 -34.04 -16.09 17.79
CA SER A 119 -33.71 -14.91 16.97
C SER A 119 -32.21 -14.82 16.68
N SER A 120 -31.38 -15.13 17.67
CA SER A 120 -29.91 -15.09 17.55
C SER A 120 -29.39 -16.15 16.57
N LEU A 121 -29.96 -17.36 16.63
CA LEU A 121 -29.59 -18.43 15.70
C LEU A 121 -30.05 -18.12 14.28
N SER A 122 -31.29 -17.63 14.11
CA SER A 122 -31.80 -17.20 12.80
C SER A 122 -30.94 -16.11 12.17
N LEU A 123 -30.53 -15.10 12.95
CA LEU A 123 -29.57 -14.09 12.47
C LEU A 123 -28.25 -14.72 12.02
N ALA A 124 -27.67 -15.60 12.83
CA ALA A 124 -26.38 -16.21 12.52
C ALA A 124 -26.43 -17.08 11.25
N GLU A 125 -27.55 -17.79 11.03
CA GLU A 125 -27.78 -18.58 9.81
C GLU A 125 -27.94 -17.70 8.58
N ASP A 126 -28.70 -16.60 8.70
CA ASP A 126 -28.87 -15.61 7.64
C ASP A 126 -27.53 -14.96 7.25
N LEU A 127 -26.76 -14.50 8.24
CA LEU A 127 -25.43 -13.90 8.00
C LEU A 127 -24.49 -14.90 7.33
N PHE A 128 -24.54 -16.18 7.73
CA PHE A 128 -23.72 -17.22 7.13
C PHE A 128 -24.09 -17.43 5.67
N LYS A 129 -25.39 -17.56 5.36
CA LYS A 129 -25.89 -17.69 3.99
C LYS A 129 -25.47 -16.52 3.12
N GLU A 130 -25.62 -15.29 3.60
CA GLU A 130 -25.21 -14.08 2.88
C GLU A 130 -23.69 -14.04 2.66
N SER A 131 -22.89 -14.37 3.68
CA SER A 131 -21.43 -14.39 3.55
C SER A 131 -20.93 -15.39 2.50
N VAL A 132 -21.53 -16.58 2.42
CA VAL A 132 -21.19 -17.61 1.42
C VAL A 132 -21.63 -17.17 0.02
N SER A 133 -22.80 -16.54 -0.10
CA SER A 133 -23.28 -15.96 -1.35
C SER A 133 -22.31 -14.89 -1.86
N MET A 134 -21.90 -13.96 -0.98
CA MET A 134 -20.92 -12.93 -1.29
C MET A 134 -19.58 -13.52 -1.73
N GLN A 135 -19.05 -14.54 -1.04
CA GLN A 135 -17.80 -15.21 -1.46
C GLN A 135 -17.94 -15.84 -2.86
N THR A 136 -19.07 -16.49 -3.15
CA THR A 136 -19.32 -17.09 -4.46
C THR A 136 -19.32 -16.04 -5.57
N VAL A 137 -19.91 -14.87 -5.30
CA VAL A 137 -19.86 -13.73 -6.24
C VAL A 137 -18.44 -13.17 -6.35
N ALA A 138 -17.70 -13.10 -5.25
CA ALA A 138 -16.32 -12.64 -5.22
C ALA A 138 -15.42 -13.52 -6.09
N ASP A 139 -15.54 -14.85 -6.00
CA ASP A 139 -14.77 -15.80 -6.81
C ASP A 139 -15.03 -15.61 -8.32
N LYS A 140 -16.29 -15.40 -8.70
CA LYS A 140 -16.67 -15.12 -10.10
C LYS A 140 -16.12 -13.78 -10.56
N PHE A 141 -16.22 -12.75 -9.72
CA PHE A 141 -15.66 -11.42 -9.98
C PHE A 141 -14.14 -11.47 -10.13
N SER A 142 -13.42 -12.17 -9.26
CA SER A 142 -11.97 -12.34 -9.35
C SER A 142 -11.53 -12.95 -10.68
N LYS A 143 -12.26 -13.96 -11.18
CA LYS A 143 -11.99 -14.54 -12.50
C LYS A 143 -12.19 -13.54 -13.63
N GLN A 144 -13.25 -12.73 -13.56
CA GLN A 144 -13.48 -11.65 -14.53
C GLN A 144 -12.41 -10.57 -14.45
N LEU A 145 -11.99 -10.20 -13.24
CA LEU A 145 -11.02 -9.16 -12.97
C LEU A 145 -9.66 -9.49 -13.60
N ILE A 146 -9.23 -10.76 -13.57
CA ILE A 146 -7.99 -11.21 -14.23
C ILE A 146 -8.01 -10.88 -15.74
N GLY A 147 -9.14 -11.13 -16.42
CA GLY A 147 -9.29 -10.83 -17.83
C GLY A 147 -9.24 -9.33 -18.13
N LEU A 148 -10.00 -8.53 -17.36
CA LEU A 148 -10.04 -7.07 -17.52
C LEU A 148 -8.71 -6.39 -17.19
N VAL A 149 -7.97 -6.93 -16.22
CA VAL A 149 -6.61 -6.46 -15.89
C VAL A 149 -5.65 -6.73 -17.04
N ARG A 150 -5.76 -7.88 -17.72
CA ARG A 150 -4.95 -8.17 -18.90
C ARG A 150 -5.25 -7.18 -20.02
N GLU A 151 -6.52 -6.95 -20.33
CA GLU A 151 -6.93 -5.96 -21.35
C GLU A 151 -6.47 -4.54 -20.99
N PHE A 152 -6.54 -4.15 -19.72
CA PHE A 152 -6.02 -2.87 -19.25
C PHE A 152 -4.50 -2.74 -19.48
N ARG A 153 -3.73 -3.80 -19.22
CA ARG A 153 -2.27 -3.79 -19.46
C ARG A 153 -1.91 -3.70 -20.95
N GLU A 154 -2.72 -4.32 -21.81
CA GLU A 154 -2.49 -4.34 -23.26
C GLU A 154 -2.93 -3.03 -23.94
N SER A 155 -4.06 -2.46 -23.51
CA SER A 155 -4.70 -1.31 -24.17
C SER A 155 -4.46 0.02 -23.46
N GLY A 156 -4.08 0.03 -22.18
CA GLY A 156 -4.02 1.22 -21.32
C GLY A 156 -5.38 1.82 -20.93
N HIS A 157 -6.50 1.27 -21.41
CA HIS A 157 -7.83 1.82 -21.18
C HIS A 157 -8.50 1.18 -19.96
N SER A 158 -8.74 1.98 -18.91
CA SER A 158 -9.31 1.49 -17.65
C SER A 158 -10.85 1.51 -17.58
N GLY A 159 -11.55 1.99 -18.61
CA GLY A 159 -13.00 2.23 -18.58
C GLY A 159 -13.82 1.01 -18.15
N GLN A 160 -13.67 -0.12 -18.84
CA GLN A 160 -14.40 -1.36 -18.52
C GLN A 160 -14.03 -1.91 -17.12
N LEU A 161 -12.75 -1.84 -16.78
CA LEU A 161 -12.24 -2.29 -15.48
C LEU A 161 -12.84 -1.46 -14.33
N ARG A 162 -12.87 -0.13 -14.50
CA ARG A 162 -13.47 0.83 -13.58
C ARG A 162 -14.96 0.59 -13.39
N ASP A 163 -15.71 0.49 -14.48
CA ASP A 163 -17.16 0.30 -14.42
C ASP A 163 -17.50 -1.04 -13.75
N ARG A 164 -16.70 -2.08 -14.00
CA ARG A 164 -16.87 -3.39 -13.38
C ARG A 164 -16.58 -3.38 -11.88
N ILE A 165 -15.49 -2.71 -11.45
CA ILE A 165 -15.13 -2.56 -10.04
C ILE A 165 -16.21 -1.76 -9.30
N ASN A 166 -16.65 -0.62 -9.85
CA ASN A 166 -17.69 0.21 -9.26
C ASN A 166 -19.02 -0.54 -9.13
N SER A 167 -19.42 -1.27 -10.17
CA SER A 167 -20.65 -2.08 -10.14
C SER A 167 -20.56 -3.21 -9.12
N ALA A 168 -19.39 -3.86 -9.00
CA ALA A 168 -19.17 -4.87 -7.97
C ALA A 168 -19.24 -4.25 -6.57
N ALA A 169 -18.50 -3.17 -6.32
CA ALA A 169 -18.49 -2.49 -5.03
C ALA A 169 -19.89 -2.06 -4.59
N ALA A 170 -20.69 -1.49 -5.51
CA ALA A 170 -22.08 -1.11 -5.24
C ALA A 170 -22.94 -2.31 -4.85
N TYR A 171 -22.81 -3.45 -5.55
CA TYR A 171 -23.51 -4.69 -5.20
C TYR A 171 -23.15 -5.16 -3.80
N PHE A 172 -21.84 -5.34 -3.50
CA PHE A 172 -21.40 -5.85 -2.21
C PHE A 172 -21.76 -4.89 -1.07
N ARG A 173 -21.60 -3.59 -1.26
CA ARG A 173 -22.00 -2.57 -0.29
C ARG A 173 -23.47 -2.70 0.06
N ASN A 174 -24.34 -2.72 -0.96
CA ASN A 174 -25.78 -2.82 -0.74
C ASN A 174 -26.14 -4.11 0.00
N THR A 175 -25.56 -5.25 -0.38
CA THR A 175 -25.77 -6.52 0.33
C THR A 175 -25.30 -6.45 1.79
N ILE A 176 -24.13 -5.88 2.06
CA ILE A 176 -23.60 -5.76 3.42
C ILE A 176 -24.48 -4.83 4.27
N GLU A 177 -24.83 -3.66 3.76
CA GLU A 177 -25.64 -2.67 4.48
C GLU A 177 -27.06 -3.20 4.74
N GLN A 178 -27.73 -3.73 3.72
CA GLN A 178 -29.14 -4.12 3.79
C GLN A 178 -29.38 -5.51 4.36
N SER A 179 -28.49 -6.48 4.12
CA SER A 179 -28.71 -7.88 4.55
C SER A 179 -27.90 -8.27 5.79
N CYS A 180 -26.82 -7.54 6.13
CA CYS A 180 -25.95 -7.88 7.25
C CYS A 180 -26.02 -6.83 8.39
N ILE A 181 -25.65 -5.58 8.10
CA ILE A 181 -25.56 -4.52 9.12
C ILE A 181 -26.94 -4.19 9.69
N SER A 182 -27.96 -4.02 8.84
CA SER A 182 -29.33 -3.74 9.29
C SER A 182 -29.84 -4.80 10.30
N LYS A 183 -29.64 -6.09 10.00
CA LYS A 183 -30.07 -7.21 10.84
C LYS A 183 -29.28 -7.26 12.16
N LEU A 184 -27.98 -6.96 12.10
CA LEU A 184 -27.14 -6.85 13.31
C LEU A 184 -27.62 -5.72 14.22
N ILE A 185 -27.96 -4.55 13.66
CA ILE A 185 -28.46 -3.40 14.44
C ILE A 185 -29.76 -3.79 15.17
N VAL A 186 -30.74 -4.36 14.45
CA VAL A 186 -32.02 -4.79 15.03
C VAL A 186 -31.80 -5.81 16.16
N GLN A 187 -30.93 -6.80 15.95
CA GLN A 187 -30.66 -7.79 16.99
C GLN A 187 -29.95 -7.17 18.21
N LYS A 188 -29.00 -6.26 18.01
CA LYS A 188 -28.35 -5.58 19.14
C LYS A 188 -29.36 -4.78 19.95
N GLU A 189 -30.25 -4.01 19.32
CA GLU A 189 -31.28 -3.24 20.01
C GLU A 189 -32.17 -4.12 20.90
N LEU A 190 -32.58 -5.29 20.40
CA LEU A 190 -33.33 -6.29 21.16
C LEU A 190 -32.57 -6.80 22.41
N LEU A 191 -31.25 -6.90 22.32
CA LEU A 191 -30.40 -7.50 23.35
C LEU A 191 -29.80 -6.49 24.33
N THR A 192 -29.66 -5.22 23.95
CA THR A 192 -29.03 -4.16 24.76
C THR A 192 -29.70 -3.96 26.12
N GLN A 193 -31.01 -4.18 26.22
CA GLN A 193 -31.73 -4.05 27.50
C GLN A 193 -31.47 -5.24 28.45
N LYS A 194 -30.84 -6.32 27.99
CA LYS A 194 -30.64 -7.56 28.76
C LYS A 194 -29.23 -7.61 29.35
N LYS A 195 -29.07 -7.18 30.62
CA LYS A 195 -27.77 -7.13 31.33
C LYS A 195 -26.92 -8.40 31.23
N LYS A 196 -27.53 -9.59 31.23
CA LYS A 196 -26.83 -10.88 31.11
C LYS A 196 -26.25 -11.15 29.71
N LEU A 197 -26.61 -10.36 28.70
CA LEU A 197 -26.22 -10.54 27.29
C LEU A 197 -25.27 -9.46 26.77
N GLN A 198 -24.77 -8.56 27.61
CA GLN A 198 -23.86 -7.48 27.19
C GLN A 198 -22.58 -8.01 26.50
N ARG A 199 -22.04 -9.15 26.95
CA ARG A 199 -20.91 -9.80 26.26
C ARG A 199 -21.26 -10.25 24.85
N TYR A 200 -22.51 -10.68 24.63
CA TYR A 200 -22.97 -11.06 23.30
C TYR A 200 -23.21 -9.84 22.41
N VAL A 201 -23.77 -8.76 22.97
CA VAL A 201 -23.90 -7.48 22.26
C VAL A 201 -22.54 -6.98 21.78
N ALA A 202 -21.51 -7.01 22.63
CA ALA A 202 -20.15 -6.63 22.26
C ALA A 202 -19.57 -7.49 21.11
N GLU A 203 -19.90 -8.78 21.05
CA GLU A 203 -19.51 -9.64 19.93
C GLU A 203 -20.23 -9.25 18.62
N LEU A 204 -21.53 -8.93 18.69
CA LEU A 204 -22.28 -8.44 17.52
C LEU A 204 -21.73 -7.10 17.03
N GLU A 205 -21.25 -6.23 17.92
CA GLU A 205 -20.57 -4.99 17.56
C GLU A 205 -19.26 -5.25 16.80
N LEU A 206 -18.49 -6.27 17.19
CA LEU A 206 -17.29 -6.67 16.45
C LEU A 206 -17.62 -7.20 15.05
N LEU A 207 -18.71 -7.96 14.90
CA LEU A 207 -19.17 -8.41 13.59
C LEU A 207 -19.63 -7.24 12.71
N GLU A 208 -20.37 -6.28 13.27
CA GLU A 208 -20.76 -5.07 12.54
C GLU A 208 -19.55 -4.26 12.12
N ALA A 209 -18.56 -4.07 13.01
CA ALA A 209 -17.32 -3.36 12.70
C ALA A 209 -16.53 -4.05 11.58
N MET A 210 -16.50 -5.38 11.56
CA MET A 210 -15.92 -6.15 10.46
C MET A 210 -16.63 -5.86 9.13
N PHE A 211 -17.96 -5.84 9.10
CA PHE A 211 -18.74 -5.50 7.89
C PHE A 211 -18.52 -4.04 7.46
N LYS A 212 -18.51 -3.08 8.40
CA LYS A 212 -18.21 -1.67 8.10
C LYS A 212 -16.82 -1.49 7.51
N LYS A 213 -15.82 -2.18 8.07
CA LYS A 213 -14.46 -2.20 7.50
C LYS A 213 -14.46 -2.75 6.08
N LYS A 214 -15.25 -3.79 5.80
CA LYS A 214 -15.38 -4.35 4.46
C LYS A 214 -15.98 -3.35 3.48
N VAL A 215 -17.01 -2.60 3.88
CA VAL A 215 -17.58 -1.51 3.06
C VAL A 215 -16.52 -0.45 2.74
N SER A 216 -15.78 0.01 3.74
CA SER A 216 -14.70 1.00 3.54
C SER A 216 -13.60 0.50 2.60
N GLN A 217 -13.26 -0.79 2.65
CA GLN A 217 -12.33 -1.41 1.69
C GLN A 217 -12.86 -1.39 0.26
N LEU A 218 -14.16 -1.64 0.07
CA LEU A 218 -14.79 -1.58 -1.25
C LEU A 218 -14.85 -0.15 -1.81
N GLU A 219 -15.12 0.84 -0.96
CA GLU A 219 -15.04 2.26 -1.34
C GLU A 219 -13.61 2.63 -1.74
N HIS A 220 -12.61 2.18 -0.98
CA HIS A 220 -11.20 2.40 -1.32
C HIS A 220 -10.81 1.73 -2.64
N ALA A 221 -11.37 0.55 -2.97
CA ALA A 221 -11.18 -0.08 -4.28
C ALA A 221 -11.63 0.83 -5.44
N CYS A 222 -12.76 1.54 -5.27
CA CYS A 222 -13.25 2.52 -6.24
C CYS A 222 -12.27 3.69 -6.39
N THR A 223 -11.74 4.22 -5.28
CA THR A 223 -10.75 5.30 -5.31
C THR A 223 -9.45 4.87 -6.01
N ILE A 224 -8.96 3.65 -5.74
CA ILE A 224 -7.76 3.11 -6.40
C ILE A 224 -7.97 3.06 -7.92
N ILE A 225 -9.09 2.52 -8.40
CA ILE A 225 -9.30 2.44 -9.86
C ILE A 225 -9.49 3.82 -10.52
N GLU A 226 -10.00 4.80 -9.78
CA GLU A 226 -10.06 6.18 -10.26
C GLU A 226 -8.69 6.84 -10.38
N SER A 227 -7.75 6.55 -9.47
CA SER A 227 -6.38 7.09 -9.57
C SER A 227 -5.60 6.43 -10.71
N LEU A 228 -5.77 5.12 -10.90
CA LEU A 228 -5.15 4.36 -12.00
C LEU A 228 -5.54 4.87 -13.39
N GLY A 229 -6.70 5.53 -13.53
CA GLY A 229 -7.14 6.16 -14.78
C GLY A 229 -6.69 7.61 -14.98
N LYS A 230 -6.20 8.27 -13.93
CA LYS A 230 -5.79 9.69 -13.95
C LYS A 230 -4.29 9.88 -14.18
N GLU A 231 -3.47 8.86 -13.95
CA GLU A 231 -2.01 8.93 -14.08
C GLU A 231 -1.49 8.92 -15.54
N ASN A 232 -2.38 8.92 -16.54
CA ASN A 232 -2.04 9.28 -17.93
C ASN A 232 -2.25 10.79 -18.24
N ILE A 233 -2.60 11.64 -17.26
CA ILE A 233 -2.90 13.07 -17.48
C ILE A 233 -2.23 13.97 -16.43
N LEU A 234 -1.04 13.61 -15.94
CA LEU A 234 -0.13 14.61 -15.39
C LEU A 234 1.16 14.58 -16.22
N GLU A 235 1.16 15.52 -17.15
CA GLU A 235 2.21 15.85 -18.11
C GLU A 235 3.61 15.89 -17.49
N ALA A 236 4.55 15.30 -18.22
CA ALA A 236 5.83 15.90 -18.58
C ALA A 236 6.18 15.50 -20.02
#